data_AF-N1ZTX9-F1
#
_entry.id   AF-N1ZTX9-F1
#
_cell.length_a   1.000
_cell.length_b   1.000
_cell.length_c   1.000
_cell.angle_alpha   90.00
_cell.angle_beta   90.00
_cell.angle_gamma   90.00
#
_symmetry.space_group_name_H-M   'P 1'
#
loop_
_entity.id
_entity.type
_entity.pdbx_description
1 polymer ?
#
loop_
_entity_poly.entity_id
_entity_poly.type
_entity_poly.pdbx_seq_one_letter_code
_entity_poly.pdbx_strand_id
1 'polypeptide(L)'
;MAKRKRTWNKEKYHRYLSEGRGQGTASEYKPWIYIHDFSSNGIVSRVKGKTTGRIHHLLSNQELWYFYLLDWSEKAMDIREQFPLLELEEAIKIADSLRIRYPYDRKSGFPYVLTSDFLITTRQGTIARSVKLAKDLDNPRVCEKLEIERRYWKNRGIEWRLVTENQISRAKARNIEWLFSGSPLEELICGGEKRNQSMEYFLYLYRDGEIRFPDILREVEHNFDLQEGTGICVFKALVINREIILKMEKPINLSEPREKDGLWHRKYM
;
A
#
# COMPACT_ATOMS: atom_id res chain seq x y z
N MET A 1 -30.93 -4.06 -3.27
CA MET A 1 -30.66 -5.45 -2.85
C MET A 1 -30.52 -5.50 -1.35
N ALA A 2 -31.32 -6.32 -0.66
CA ALA A 2 -31.33 -6.42 0.80
C ALA A 2 -29.93 -6.76 1.34
N LYS A 3 -29.43 -5.98 2.31
CA LYS A 3 -28.22 -6.28 3.09
C LYS A 3 -28.45 -7.61 3.84
N ARG A 4 -28.12 -8.75 3.22
CA ARG A 4 -28.08 -10.05 3.92
C ARG A 4 -27.13 -9.89 5.11
N LYS A 5 -27.66 -9.92 6.34
CA LYS A 5 -26.84 -10.07 7.56
C LYS A 5 -26.08 -11.40 7.42
N ARG A 6 -24.83 -11.33 6.93
CA ARG A 6 -23.98 -12.50 6.72
C ARG A 6 -23.49 -12.98 8.08
N THR A 7 -24.16 -13.98 8.65
CA THR A 7 -23.68 -14.71 9.84
C THR A 7 -22.29 -15.30 9.55
N TRP A 8 -21.35 -15.15 10.47
CA TRP A 8 -20.07 -15.85 10.43
C TRP A 8 -20.23 -17.20 11.14
N ASN A 9 -19.85 -18.31 10.50
CA ASN A 9 -20.03 -19.67 11.02
C ASN A 9 -18.95 -20.61 10.48
N LYS A 10 -18.97 -21.86 10.94
CA LYS A 10 -17.99 -22.89 10.58
C LYS A 10 -17.97 -23.17 9.07
N GLU A 11 -19.12 -23.23 8.42
CA GLU A 11 -19.21 -23.48 6.97
C GLU A 11 -18.55 -22.35 6.17
N LYS A 12 -18.82 -21.10 6.54
CA LYS A 12 -18.22 -19.93 5.89
C LYS A 12 -16.71 -19.86 6.13
N TYR A 13 -16.25 -20.22 7.32
CA TYR A 13 -14.83 -20.34 7.64
C TYR A 13 -14.13 -21.37 6.73
N HIS A 14 -14.66 -22.59 6.63
CA HIS A 14 -14.09 -23.61 5.74
C HIS A 14 -14.13 -23.20 4.27
N ARG A 15 -15.18 -22.49 3.84
CA ARG A 15 -15.23 -21.95 2.48
C ARG A 15 -14.11 -20.93 2.22
N TYR A 16 -13.86 -20.01 3.16
CA TYR A 16 -12.74 -19.05 3.03
C TYR A 16 -11.39 -19.76 2.93
N LEU A 17 -11.19 -20.82 3.71
CA LEU A 17 -10.00 -21.66 3.59
C LEU A 17 -9.90 -22.35 2.23
N SER A 18 -10.99 -22.94 1.72
CA SER A 18 -10.99 -23.60 0.40
C SER A 18 -10.78 -22.63 -0.77
N GLU A 19 -11.16 -21.36 -0.59
CA GLU A 19 -10.87 -20.29 -1.55
C GLU A 19 -9.38 -19.87 -1.55
N GLY A 20 -8.59 -20.35 -0.59
CA GLY A 20 -7.17 -20.02 -0.41
C GLY A 20 -6.93 -18.68 0.28
N ARG A 21 -7.92 -18.13 1.01
CA ARG A 21 -7.75 -16.85 1.70
C ARG A 21 -6.72 -16.95 2.82
N GLY A 22 -5.86 -15.94 2.91
CA GLY A 22 -4.68 -15.91 3.78
C GLY A 22 -3.48 -16.67 3.23
N GLN A 23 -3.60 -17.32 2.06
CA GLN A 23 -2.54 -18.11 1.44
C GLN A 23 -1.96 -17.37 0.22
N GLY A 24 -0.79 -17.83 -0.23
CA GLY A 24 -0.05 -17.25 -1.32
C GLY A 24 0.92 -16.14 -0.88
N THR A 25 1.70 -15.65 -1.85
CA THR A 25 2.70 -14.58 -1.70
C THR A 25 2.65 -13.70 -2.94
N ALA A 26 3.03 -12.43 -2.80
CA ALA A 26 3.07 -11.47 -3.91
C ALA A 26 1.76 -11.47 -4.72
N SER A 27 1.82 -11.76 -6.02
CA SER A 27 0.67 -11.75 -6.93
C SER A 27 -0.41 -12.76 -6.57
N GLU A 28 -0.02 -13.88 -5.95
CA GLU A 28 -0.91 -15.01 -5.66
C GLU A 28 -1.58 -14.91 -4.29
N TYR A 29 -1.19 -13.94 -3.47
CA TYR A 29 -1.78 -13.79 -2.15
C TYR A 29 -3.25 -13.33 -2.22
N LYS A 30 -4.09 -13.98 -1.41
CA LYS A 30 -5.51 -13.66 -1.26
C LYS A 30 -5.79 -13.13 0.15
N PRO A 31 -6.25 -11.87 0.34
CA PRO A 31 -6.55 -11.34 1.66
C PRO A 31 -7.70 -12.11 2.34
N TRP A 32 -7.69 -12.16 3.68
CA TRP A 32 -8.79 -12.78 4.41
C TRP A 32 -10.12 -12.03 4.23
N ILE A 33 -10.03 -10.71 4.23
CA ILE A 33 -11.16 -9.80 4.11
C ILE A 33 -11.03 -9.02 2.80
N TYR A 34 -12.03 -9.17 1.93
CA TYR A 34 -12.15 -8.32 0.74
C TYR A 34 -13.06 -7.13 1.01
N ILE A 35 -12.95 -6.09 0.19
CA ILE A 35 -13.80 -4.89 0.28
C ILE A 35 -15.31 -5.20 0.26
N HIS A 36 -15.73 -6.29 -0.40
CA HIS A 36 -17.14 -6.70 -0.51
C HIS A 36 -17.64 -7.51 0.69
N ASP A 37 -16.74 -7.93 1.59
CA ASP A 37 -17.10 -8.57 2.86
C ASP A 37 -17.32 -7.53 3.96
N PHE A 38 -16.84 -6.30 3.75
CA PHE A 38 -16.92 -5.22 4.71
C PHE A 38 -18.22 -4.41 4.53
N SER A 39 -18.98 -4.25 5.61
CA SER A 39 -20.30 -3.60 5.60
C SER A 39 -20.30 -2.21 6.24
N SER A 40 -19.12 -1.66 6.53
CA SER A 40 -19.01 -0.35 7.17
C SER A 40 -19.33 0.80 6.19
N ASN A 41 -19.67 1.96 6.73
CA ASN A 41 -19.85 3.21 5.98
C ASN A 41 -18.50 3.89 5.65
N GLY A 42 -17.36 3.24 5.93
CA GLY A 42 -16.03 3.78 5.67
C GLY A 42 -15.64 3.70 4.19
N ILE A 43 -14.70 4.55 3.80
CA ILE A 43 -14.10 4.50 2.46
C ILE A 43 -13.22 3.25 2.37
N VAL A 44 -13.49 2.43 1.36
CA VAL A 44 -12.69 1.27 0.99
C VAL A 44 -12.02 1.51 -0.36
N SER A 45 -10.86 0.90 -0.59
CA SER A 45 -10.06 1.16 -1.79
C SER A 45 -9.53 -0.14 -2.41
N ARG A 46 -9.38 -0.13 -3.73
CA ARG A 46 -8.68 -1.15 -4.50
C ARG A 46 -7.54 -0.47 -5.26
N VAL A 47 -6.32 -0.91 -5.03
CA VAL A 47 -5.12 -0.31 -5.65
C VAL A 47 -4.23 -1.41 -6.18
N LYS A 48 -3.72 -1.26 -7.40
CA LYS A 48 -2.72 -2.17 -7.97
C LYS A 48 -1.36 -1.84 -7.35
N GLY A 49 -0.77 -2.79 -6.63
CA GLY A 49 0.55 -2.64 -6.03
C GLY A 49 1.66 -2.84 -7.04
N LYS A 50 2.66 -1.95 -7.04
CA LYS A 50 3.88 -2.10 -7.84
C LYS A 50 4.71 -3.28 -7.34
N THR A 51 4.81 -3.44 -6.02
CA THR A 51 5.65 -4.46 -5.37
C THR A 51 5.14 -5.87 -5.64
N THR A 52 3.84 -6.07 -5.59
CA THR A 52 3.21 -7.40 -5.64
C THR A 52 2.59 -7.73 -6.99
N GLY A 53 2.35 -6.72 -7.84
CA GLY A 53 1.70 -6.88 -9.13
C GLY A 53 0.18 -7.15 -9.07
N ARG A 54 -0.43 -7.21 -7.88
CA ARG A 54 -1.86 -7.51 -7.70
C ARG A 54 -2.67 -6.32 -7.18
N ILE A 55 -4.00 -6.49 -7.20
CA ILE A 55 -4.93 -5.55 -6.56
C ILE A 55 -4.98 -5.84 -5.06
N HIS A 56 -4.71 -4.81 -4.26
CA HIS A 56 -4.85 -4.83 -2.81
C HIS A 56 -6.23 -4.33 -2.37
N HIS A 57 -6.72 -4.86 -1.25
CA HIS A 57 -8.02 -4.54 -0.67
C HIS A 57 -7.88 -3.81 0.68
N LEU A 58 -8.09 -2.49 0.66
CA LEU A 58 -7.84 -1.62 1.81
C LEU A 58 -9.16 -1.14 2.39
N LEU A 59 -9.33 -1.26 3.70
CA LEU A 59 -10.60 -1.09 4.39
C LEU A 59 -10.75 0.28 5.07
N SER A 60 -9.74 1.15 4.94
CA SER A 60 -9.75 2.54 5.40
C SER A 60 -8.76 3.42 4.64
N ASN A 61 -8.95 4.74 4.68
CA ASN A 61 -7.97 5.70 4.15
C ASN A 61 -6.60 5.58 4.85
N GLN A 62 -6.58 5.21 6.13
CA GLN A 62 -5.33 5.09 6.87
C GLN A 62 -4.52 3.89 6.38
N GLU A 63 -5.18 2.77 6.10
CA GLU A 63 -4.59 1.61 5.42
C GLU A 63 -4.12 1.97 4.01
N LEU A 64 -4.92 2.72 3.25
CA LEU A 64 -4.54 3.19 1.91
C LEU A 64 -3.24 4.00 1.94
N TRP A 65 -3.15 4.99 2.82
CA TRP A 65 -1.96 5.82 2.92
C TRP A 65 -0.75 5.04 3.40
N TYR A 66 -0.92 4.12 4.35
CA TYR A 66 0.18 3.27 4.79
C TYR A 66 0.64 2.32 3.68
N PHE A 67 -0.29 1.74 2.93
CA PHE A 67 0.01 0.90 1.78
C PHE A 67 0.87 1.63 0.75
N TYR A 68 0.55 2.87 0.39
CA TYR A 68 1.38 3.65 -0.53
C TYR A 68 2.83 3.80 -0.02
N LEU A 69 3.03 4.02 1.30
CA LEU A 69 4.37 4.09 1.87
C LEU A 69 5.11 2.75 1.80
N LEU A 70 4.41 1.64 2.02
CA LEU A 70 4.97 0.29 1.90
C LEU A 70 5.35 -0.02 0.46
N ASP A 71 4.45 0.22 -0.49
CA ASP A 71 4.64 -0.10 -1.91
C ASP A 71 5.70 0.78 -2.58
N TRP A 72 5.94 1.98 -2.03
CA TRP A 72 7.04 2.84 -2.46
C TRP A 72 8.40 2.46 -1.88
N SER A 73 8.42 1.70 -0.77
CA SER A 73 9.63 1.36 -0.04
C SER A 73 10.36 0.19 -0.69
N GLU A 74 11.62 0.40 -1.08
CA GLU A 74 12.49 -0.65 -1.64
C GLU A 74 12.81 -1.78 -0.64
N LYS A 75 12.46 -1.59 0.64
CA LYS A 75 12.62 -2.61 1.68
C LYS A 75 11.51 -3.67 1.67
N ALA A 76 10.33 -3.33 1.13
CA ALA A 76 9.21 -4.25 1.06
C ALA A 76 9.39 -5.16 -0.16
N MET A 77 9.43 -6.47 0.06
CA MET A 77 9.52 -7.49 -0.99
C MET A 77 8.17 -8.15 -1.26
N ASP A 78 7.30 -8.20 -0.24
CA ASP A 78 5.93 -8.66 -0.36
C ASP A 78 5.05 -7.91 0.66
N ILE A 79 3.80 -7.67 0.29
CA ILE A 79 2.81 -6.96 1.10
C ILE A 79 1.55 -7.79 1.09
N ARG A 80 1.12 -8.26 2.26
CA ARG A 80 -0.07 -9.10 2.43
C ARG A 80 -1.02 -8.43 3.40
N GLU A 81 -2.03 -7.75 2.87
CA GLU A 81 -3.05 -7.07 3.67
C GLU A 81 -4.07 -8.04 4.23
N GLN A 82 -4.70 -7.65 5.34
CA GLN A 82 -5.77 -8.43 6.00
C GLN A 82 -5.33 -9.88 6.25
N PHE A 83 -4.13 -10.05 6.82
CA PHE A 83 -3.50 -11.34 7.01
C PHE A 83 -4.13 -12.08 8.20
N PRO A 84 -4.69 -13.28 8.01
CA PRO A 84 -5.45 -13.96 9.05
C PRO A 84 -4.56 -14.63 10.09
N LEU A 85 -4.98 -14.54 11.35
CA LEU A 85 -4.46 -15.33 12.45
C LEU A 85 -5.21 -16.67 12.46
N LEU A 86 -4.77 -17.61 11.61
CA LEU A 86 -5.47 -18.88 11.34
C LEU A 86 -5.38 -19.89 12.50
N GLU A 87 -4.38 -19.80 13.36
CA GLU A 87 -4.27 -20.63 14.56
C GLU A 87 -5.26 -20.15 15.64
N LEU A 88 -6.55 -20.38 15.40
CA LEU A 88 -7.66 -19.89 16.22
C LEU A 88 -7.55 -20.36 17.67
N GLU A 89 -7.18 -21.61 17.90
CA GLU A 89 -7.00 -22.14 19.26
C GLU A 89 -5.92 -21.39 20.03
N GLU A 90 -4.82 -21.03 19.36
CA GLU A 90 -3.76 -20.24 19.99
C GLU A 90 -4.24 -18.82 20.29
N ALA A 91 -4.91 -18.17 19.35
CA ALA A 91 -5.44 -16.83 19.54
C ALA A 91 -6.47 -16.77 20.69
N ILE A 92 -7.31 -17.80 20.84
CA ILE A 92 -8.23 -17.96 21.96
C ILE A 92 -7.47 -18.19 23.28
N LYS A 93 -6.50 -19.11 23.31
CA LYS A 93 -5.66 -19.36 24.50
C LYS A 93 -4.93 -18.09 24.97
N ILE A 94 -4.44 -17.29 24.03
CA ILE A 94 -3.83 -15.99 24.33
C ILE A 94 -4.85 -15.08 25.01
N ALA A 95 -6.05 -14.94 24.44
CA ALA A 95 -7.10 -14.11 25.01
C ALA A 95 -7.50 -14.56 26.42
N ASP A 96 -7.64 -15.88 26.63
CA ASP A 96 -7.96 -16.47 27.94
C ASP A 96 -6.86 -16.18 28.97
N SER A 97 -5.58 -16.34 28.59
CA SER A 97 -4.43 -16.05 29.46
C SER A 97 -4.37 -14.58 29.90
N LEU A 98 -4.89 -13.68 29.06
CA LEU A 98 -4.96 -12.24 29.32
C LEU A 98 -6.28 -11.82 29.99
N ARG A 99 -7.22 -12.76 30.21
CA ARG A 99 -8.58 -12.49 30.67
C ARG A 99 -9.35 -11.52 29.74
N ILE A 100 -9.06 -11.57 28.44
CA ILE A 100 -9.73 -10.76 27.40
C ILE A 100 -10.80 -11.62 26.74
N ARG A 101 -12.01 -11.07 26.57
CA ARG A 101 -13.09 -11.77 25.85
C ARG A 101 -12.73 -11.93 24.36
N TYR A 102 -12.60 -13.15 23.87
CA TYR A 102 -12.38 -13.38 22.43
C TYR A 102 -13.64 -13.00 21.61
N PRO A 103 -13.51 -12.46 20.38
CA PRO A 103 -14.66 -12.12 19.55
C PRO A 103 -15.33 -13.36 18.93
N TYR A 104 -16.62 -13.54 19.20
CA TYR A 104 -17.48 -14.59 18.60
C TYR A 104 -18.66 -13.98 17.86
N ASP A 105 -19.13 -14.65 16.81
CA ASP A 105 -20.39 -14.31 16.16
C ASP A 105 -21.56 -14.56 17.11
N ARG A 106 -22.44 -13.57 17.29
CA ARG A 106 -23.53 -13.64 18.27
C ARG A 106 -24.60 -14.69 17.94
N LYS A 107 -24.71 -15.11 16.68
CA LYS A 107 -25.75 -16.06 16.24
C LYS A 107 -25.23 -17.48 16.19
N SER A 108 -24.06 -17.69 15.59
CA SER A 108 -23.50 -19.03 15.44
C SER A 108 -22.65 -19.48 16.63
N GLY A 109 -22.17 -18.53 17.46
CA GLY A 109 -21.17 -18.80 18.50
C GLY A 109 -19.78 -19.12 17.95
N PHE A 110 -19.56 -18.99 16.63
CA PHE A 110 -18.28 -19.33 16.01
C PHE A 110 -17.25 -18.19 16.18
N PRO A 111 -15.99 -18.50 16.54
CA PRO A 111 -14.96 -17.48 16.76
C PRO A 111 -14.61 -16.74 15.46
N TYR A 112 -14.43 -15.43 15.55
CA TYR A 112 -13.88 -14.67 14.43
C TYR A 112 -12.38 -14.95 14.27
N VAL A 113 -11.93 -15.03 13.02
CA VAL A 113 -10.50 -14.97 12.69
C VAL A 113 -10.07 -13.51 12.75
N LEU A 114 -9.18 -13.19 13.69
CA LEU A 114 -8.53 -11.88 13.74
C LEU A 114 -7.58 -11.72 12.54
N THR A 115 -7.35 -10.48 12.13
CA THR A 115 -6.44 -10.16 11.04
C THR A 115 -5.46 -9.09 11.47
N SER A 116 -4.23 -9.19 10.97
CA SER A 116 -3.30 -8.07 10.89
C SER A 116 -3.57 -7.27 9.64
N ASP A 117 -3.51 -5.94 9.74
CA ASP A 117 -3.79 -5.09 8.58
C ASP A 117 -2.74 -5.31 7.49
N PHE A 118 -1.45 -5.49 7.86
CA PHE A 118 -0.38 -5.85 6.92
C PHE A 118 0.62 -6.84 7.52
N LEU A 119 0.94 -7.89 6.75
CA LEU A 119 2.13 -8.71 6.92
C LEU A 119 3.11 -8.39 5.78
N ILE A 120 4.30 -7.91 6.12
CA ILE A 120 5.27 -7.39 5.17
C ILE A 120 6.51 -8.27 5.20
N THR A 121 6.92 -8.76 4.04
CA THR A 121 8.19 -9.49 3.90
C THR A 121 9.28 -8.49 3.52
N THR A 122 10.38 -8.49 4.27
CA THR A 122 11.58 -7.68 4.01
C THR A 122 12.80 -8.58 3.90
N ARG A 123 13.95 -8.02 3.50
CA ARG A 123 15.23 -8.76 3.47
C ARG A 123 15.66 -9.27 4.86
N GLN A 124 15.24 -8.59 5.92
CA GLN A 124 15.57 -8.93 7.31
C GLN A 124 14.55 -9.90 7.94
N GLY A 125 13.52 -10.29 7.20
CA GLY A 125 12.45 -11.15 7.68
C GLY A 125 11.07 -10.50 7.59
N THR A 126 10.09 -11.20 8.14
CA THR A 126 8.68 -10.81 8.09
C THR A 126 8.32 -9.97 9.30
N ILE A 127 7.54 -8.91 9.09
CA ILE A 127 7.03 -8.02 10.13
C ILE A 127 5.52 -7.84 9.98
N ALA A 128 4.80 -7.68 11.09
CA ALA A 128 3.37 -7.44 11.14
C ALA A 128 3.06 -6.00 11.59
N ARG A 129 2.02 -5.42 11.02
CA ARG A 129 1.56 -4.06 11.33
C ARG A 129 0.05 -4.02 11.43
N SER A 130 -0.43 -3.33 12.46
CA SER A 130 -1.83 -2.91 12.58
C SER A 130 -1.88 -1.40 12.44
N VAL A 131 -2.81 -0.92 11.63
CA VAL A 131 -3.04 0.48 11.32
C VAL A 131 -4.34 0.91 11.98
N LYS A 132 -4.28 1.88 12.90
CA LYS A 132 -5.45 2.40 13.61
C LYS A 132 -5.32 3.91 13.78
N LEU A 133 -6.44 4.61 13.87
CA LEU A 133 -6.39 6.03 14.25
C LEU A 133 -6.06 6.13 15.75
N ALA A 134 -5.30 7.15 16.14
CA ALA A 134 -4.94 7.37 17.53
C ALA A 134 -6.19 7.46 18.43
N LYS A 135 -7.24 8.14 17.97
CA LYS A 135 -8.53 8.23 18.66
C LYS A 135 -9.24 6.89 18.87
N ASP A 136 -8.97 5.90 18.01
CA ASP A 136 -9.62 4.57 18.13
C ASP A 136 -9.01 3.77 19.29
N LEU A 137 -7.84 4.19 19.79
CA LEU A 137 -7.16 3.58 20.93
C LEU A 137 -7.77 3.97 22.28
N ASP A 138 -8.65 4.98 22.31
CA ASP A 138 -9.44 5.30 23.50
C ASP A 138 -10.50 4.21 23.78
N ASN A 139 -10.78 3.35 22.80
CA ASN A 139 -11.70 2.23 22.95
C ASN A 139 -10.95 1.01 23.52
N PRO A 140 -11.23 0.57 24.78
CA PRO A 140 -10.55 -0.57 25.38
C PRO A 140 -10.69 -1.84 24.55
N ARG A 141 -11.83 -2.01 23.85
CA ARG A 141 -12.07 -3.18 23.01
C ARG A 141 -11.16 -3.23 21.79
N VAL A 142 -10.69 -2.09 21.30
CA VAL A 142 -9.69 -2.05 20.22
C VAL A 142 -8.34 -2.50 20.77
N CYS A 143 -7.90 -1.92 21.89
CA CYS A 143 -6.63 -2.27 22.55
C CYS A 143 -6.55 -3.75 22.95
N GLU A 144 -7.64 -4.31 23.49
CA GLU A 144 -7.75 -5.74 23.82
C GLU A 144 -7.42 -6.64 22.62
N LYS A 145 -8.01 -6.36 21.45
CA LYS A 145 -7.76 -7.15 20.24
C LYS A 145 -6.33 -6.98 19.74
N LEU A 146 -5.79 -5.77 19.83
CA LEU A 146 -4.40 -5.49 19.44
C LEU A 146 -3.41 -6.23 20.36
N GLU A 147 -3.69 -6.37 21.66
CA GLU A 147 -2.82 -7.12 22.56
C GLU A 147 -2.83 -8.63 22.24
N ILE A 148 -3.99 -9.21 21.88
CA ILE A 148 -4.06 -10.60 21.40
C ILE A 148 -3.19 -10.75 20.15
N GLU A 149 -3.35 -9.84 19.18
CA GLU A 149 -2.58 -9.85 17.94
C GLU A 149 -1.06 -9.72 18.20
N ARG A 150 -0.66 -8.78 19.07
CA ARG A 150 0.75 -8.57 19.44
C ARG A 150 1.35 -9.82 20.07
N ARG A 151 0.64 -10.49 20.99
CA ARG A 151 1.09 -11.75 21.62
C ARG A 151 1.20 -12.88 20.61
N TYR A 152 0.24 -12.98 19.69
CA TYR A 152 0.23 -13.99 18.64
C TYR A 152 1.49 -13.92 17.77
N TRP A 153 1.89 -12.71 17.35
CA TRP A 153 3.11 -12.52 16.58
C TRP A 153 4.39 -12.66 17.41
N LYS A 154 4.36 -12.20 18.66
CA LYS A 154 5.49 -12.38 19.59
C LYS A 154 5.84 -13.86 19.78
N ASN A 155 4.84 -14.73 19.92
CA ASN A 155 5.05 -16.18 20.06
C ASN A 155 5.73 -16.81 18.82
N ARG A 156 5.63 -16.15 17.65
CA ARG A 156 6.22 -16.56 16.38
C ARG A 156 7.56 -15.88 16.09
N GLY A 157 8.07 -15.07 17.00
CA GLY A 157 9.28 -14.27 16.78
C GLY A 157 9.13 -13.20 15.68
N ILE A 158 7.91 -12.84 15.31
CA ILE A 158 7.63 -11.83 14.29
C ILE A 158 7.42 -10.48 14.96
N GLU A 159 8.12 -9.46 14.49
CA GLU A 159 7.97 -8.11 15.03
C GLU A 159 6.59 -7.55 14.65
N TRP A 160 5.80 -7.21 15.66
CA TRP A 160 4.53 -6.51 15.51
C TRP A 160 4.62 -5.07 16.00
N ARG A 161 4.06 -4.11 15.26
CA ARG A 161 3.91 -2.72 15.72
C ARG A 161 2.58 -2.11 15.28
N LEU A 162 2.07 -1.22 16.12
CA LEU A 162 0.96 -0.34 15.81
C LEU A 162 1.45 0.87 15.00
N VAL A 163 0.70 1.25 13.98
CA VAL A 163 0.92 2.44 13.16
C VAL A 163 -0.32 3.32 13.24
N THR A 164 -0.14 4.60 13.54
CA THR A 164 -1.20 5.60 13.55
C THR A 164 -0.95 6.68 12.49
N GLU A 165 -1.91 7.58 12.34
CA GLU A 165 -1.80 8.75 11.46
C GLU A 165 -0.56 9.60 11.74
N ASN A 166 -0.03 9.55 12.96
CA ASN A 166 1.14 10.32 13.38
C ASN A 166 2.45 9.81 12.78
N GLN A 167 2.52 8.52 12.38
CA GLN A 167 3.68 7.96 11.69
C GLN A 167 3.51 7.93 10.16
N ILE A 168 2.40 8.44 9.63
CA ILE A 168 2.07 8.38 8.20
C ILE A 168 2.14 9.78 7.61
N SER A 169 3.20 10.04 6.82
CA SER A 169 3.30 11.29 6.07
C SER A 169 2.24 11.33 4.97
N ARG A 170 1.18 12.11 5.21
CA ARG A 170 0.08 12.29 4.25
C ARG A 170 0.54 12.94 2.95
N ALA A 171 1.48 13.89 3.02
CA ALA A 171 2.07 14.50 1.83
C ALA A 171 2.74 13.45 0.95
N LYS A 172 3.56 12.58 1.56
CA LYS A 172 4.23 11.48 0.87
C LYS A 172 3.25 10.49 0.25
N ALA A 173 2.25 10.05 1.01
CA ALA A 173 1.22 9.14 0.50
C ALA A 173 0.47 9.75 -0.69
N ARG A 174 0.08 11.02 -0.63
CA ARG A 174 -0.61 11.72 -1.74
C ARG A 174 0.27 11.93 -2.96
N ASN A 175 1.56 12.22 -2.76
CA ASN A 175 2.51 12.32 -3.85
C ASN A 175 2.70 10.96 -4.55
N ILE A 176 2.80 9.87 -3.79
CA ILE A 176 2.88 8.51 -4.33
C ILE A 176 1.60 8.17 -5.10
N GLU A 177 0.43 8.45 -4.54
CA GLU A 177 -0.86 8.29 -5.21
C GLU A 177 -0.89 9.04 -6.55
N TRP A 178 -0.46 10.30 -6.58
CA TRP A 178 -0.39 11.08 -7.80
C TRP A 178 0.59 10.50 -8.82
N LEU A 179 1.75 10.00 -8.40
CA LEU A 179 2.73 9.38 -9.30
C LEU A 179 2.14 8.15 -10.00
N PHE A 180 1.38 7.33 -9.28
CA PHE A 180 0.74 6.12 -9.85
C PHE A 180 -0.64 6.38 -10.48
N SER A 181 -1.09 7.65 -10.55
CA SER A 181 -2.34 8.02 -11.20
C SER A 181 -2.15 8.27 -12.70
N GLY A 182 -3.19 7.97 -13.48
CA GLY A 182 -3.20 8.14 -14.94
C GLY A 182 -2.87 6.85 -15.68
N SER A 183 -2.72 6.94 -17.00
CA SER A 183 -2.39 5.80 -17.84
C SER A 183 -0.91 5.43 -17.73
N PRO A 184 -0.56 4.13 -17.77
CA PRO A 184 0.83 3.69 -17.90
C PRO A 184 1.52 4.33 -19.10
N LEU A 185 2.81 4.64 -18.97
CA LEU A 185 3.58 5.27 -20.06
C LEU A 185 3.64 4.34 -21.29
N GLU A 186 3.59 3.03 -21.05
CA GLU A 186 3.52 1.97 -22.07
C GLU A 186 2.33 2.13 -23.01
N GLU A 187 1.21 2.62 -22.50
CA GLU A 187 -0.03 2.80 -23.27
C GLU A 187 -0.06 4.15 -24.00
N LEU A 188 0.72 5.13 -23.53
CA LEU A 188 0.77 6.48 -24.09
C LEU A 188 1.86 6.65 -25.16
N ILE A 189 2.97 5.93 -25.05
CA ILE A 189 4.10 6.01 -25.99
C ILE A 189 4.38 4.62 -26.59
N CYS A 190 3.91 4.44 -27.83
CA CYS A 190 4.18 3.27 -28.65
C CYS A 190 5.66 3.20 -29.05
N GLY A 191 6.26 2.02 -28.89
CA GLY A 191 7.67 1.76 -29.21
C GLY A 191 8.61 2.03 -28.03
N GLY A 192 9.32 1.00 -27.59
CA GLY A 192 10.25 1.09 -26.46
C GLY A 192 11.40 2.09 -26.70
N GLU A 193 11.89 2.16 -27.94
CA GLU A 193 12.94 3.11 -28.33
C GLU A 193 12.46 4.57 -28.20
N LYS A 194 11.30 4.90 -28.77
CA LYS A 194 10.70 6.25 -28.67
C LYS A 194 10.49 6.67 -27.22
N ARG A 195 10.05 5.74 -26.37
CA ARG A 195 9.86 5.97 -24.93
C ARG A 195 11.17 6.23 -24.20
N ASN A 196 12.19 5.42 -24.47
CA ASN A 196 13.50 5.61 -23.84
C ASN A 196 14.13 6.94 -24.27
N GLN A 197 14.07 7.26 -25.57
CA GLN A 197 14.58 8.52 -26.10
C GLN A 197 13.85 9.73 -25.53
N SER A 198 12.52 9.66 -25.36
CA SER A 198 11.77 10.78 -24.76
C SER A 198 12.10 10.98 -23.28
N MET A 199 12.33 9.90 -22.53
CA MET A 199 12.80 9.93 -21.15
C MET A 199 14.23 10.51 -21.03
N GLU A 200 15.15 10.07 -21.89
CA GLU A 200 16.52 10.58 -21.93
C GLU A 200 16.57 12.06 -22.29
N TYR A 201 15.79 12.47 -23.29
CA TYR A 201 15.68 13.87 -23.69
C TYR A 201 15.05 14.74 -22.60
N PHE A 202 14.00 14.23 -21.91
CA PHE A 202 13.45 14.89 -20.74
C PHE A 202 14.53 15.11 -19.68
N LEU A 203 15.32 14.09 -19.35
CA LEU A 203 16.40 14.20 -18.35
C LEU A 203 17.47 15.20 -18.77
N TYR A 204 17.81 15.26 -20.06
CA TYR A 204 18.74 16.26 -20.60
C TYR A 204 18.25 17.69 -20.31
N LEU A 205 17.00 18.00 -20.68
CA LEU A 205 16.40 19.32 -20.42
C LEU A 205 16.20 19.59 -18.92
N TYR A 206 15.87 18.56 -18.14
CA TYR A 206 15.66 18.68 -16.70
C TYR A 206 16.94 19.07 -15.95
N ARG A 207 18.08 18.51 -16.36
CA ARG A 207 19.41 18.77 -15.77
C ARG A 207 19.98 20.14 -16.08
N ASP A 208 19.64 20.71 -17.23
CA ASP A 208 20.07 22.07 -17.60
C ASP A 208 19.64 23.12 -16.55
N GLY A 209 18.51 22.90 -15.88
CA GLY A 209 18.10 23.69 -14.71
C GLY A 209 17.56 25.09 -15.03
N GLU A 210 17.84 25.65 -16.21
CA GLU A 210 17.38 26.99 -16.64
C GLU A 210 16.00 26.94 -17.32
N ILE A 211 15.68 25.85 -18.02
CA ILE A 211 14.40 25.70 -18.74
C ILE A 211 13.25 25.57 -17.74
N ARG A 212 12.16 26.34 -17.85
CA ARG A 212 11.04 26.17 -16.90
C ARG A 212 10.39 24.81 -17.09
N PHE A 213 9.93 24.19 -16.00
CA PHE A 213 9.36 22.84 -16.06
C PHE A 213 8.21 22.69 -17.08
N PRO A 214 7.26 23.63 -17.21
CA PRO A 214 6.23 23.55 -18.26
C PRO A 214 6.78 23.61 -19.69
N ASP A 215 7.92 24.28 -19.90
CA ASP A 215 8.59 24.32 -21.20
C ASP A 215 9.23 22.96 -21.51
N ILE A 216 9.81 22.27 -20.52
CA ILE A 216 10.34 20.90 -20.70
C ILE A 216 9.23 19.94 -21.15
N LEU A 217 8.05 20.00 -20.52
CA LEU A 217 6.92 19.15 -20.89
C LEU A 217 6.55 19.33 -22.37
N ARG A 218 6.37 20.60 -22.78
CA ARG A 218 6.02 20.96 -24.16
C ARG A 218 7.10 20.57 -25.15
N GLU A 219 8.36 20.76 -24.79
CA GLU A 219 9.50 20.45 -25.66
C GLU A 219 9.61 18.94 -25.91
N VAL A 220 9.44 18.12 -24.87
CA VAL A 220 9.43 16.65 -25.01
C VAL A 220 8.21 16.19 -25.81
N GLU A 221 7.03 16.77 -25.56
CA GLU A 221 5.81 16.43 -26.30
C GLU A 221 5.94 16.79 -27.78
N HIS A 222 6.52 17.93 -28.12
CA HIS A 222 6.72 18.38 -29.49
C HIS A 222 7.77 17.55 -30.23
N ASN A 223 8.97 17.37 -29.66
CA ASN A 223 10.07 16.66 -30.32
C ASN A 223 9.75 15.19 -30.59
N PHE A 224 8.87 14.60 -29.80
CA PHE A 224 8.48 13.19 -29.95
C PHE A 224 7.06 13.02 -30.47
N ASP A 225 6.37 14.06 -30.96
CA ASP A 225 4.99 13.97 -31.46
C ASP A 225 4.07 13.19 -30.49
N LEU A 226 4.01 13.68 -29.24
CA LEU A 226 3.22 13.10 -28.16
C LEU A 226 1.98 13.96 -27.91
N GLN A 227 0.90 13.32 -27.46
CA GLN A 227 -0.30 14.05 -27.05
C GLN A 227 0.00 14.94 -25.83
N GLU A 228 -0.62 16.12 -25.78
CA GLU A 228 -0.57 17.04 -24.65
C GLU A 228 -0.88 16.32 -23.32
N GLY A 229 -0.04 16.53 -22.31
CA GLY A 229 -0.11 15.89 -21.00
C GLY A 229 0.74 14.61 -20.87
N THR A 230 1.24 14.06 -21.98
CA THR A 230 2.12 12.88 -21.97
C THR A 230 3.46 13.19 -21.30
N GLY A 231 3.97 14.42 -21.40
CA GLY A 231 5.19 14.86 -20.73
C GLY A 231 5.13 14.72 -19.21
N ILE A 232 3.93 14.89 -18.61
CA ILE A 232 3.72 14.65 -17.18
C ILE A 232 3.91 13.17 -16.85
N CYS A 233 3.44 12.27 -17.72
CA CYS A 233 3.58 10.83 -17.54
C CYS A 233 5.05 10.39 -17.70
N VAL A 234 5.80 11.00 -18.62
CA VAL A 234 7.26 10.83 -18.74
C VAL A 234 7.94 11.24 -17.42
N PHE A 235 7.62 12.42 -16.89
CA PHE A 235 8.15 12.86 -15.59
C PHE A 235 7.82 11.90 -14.46
N LYS A 236 6.55 11.46 -14.34
CA LYS A 236 6.14 10.49 -13.32
C LYS A 236 6.94 9.20 -13.42
N ALA A 237 7.13 8.67 -14.62
CA ALA A 237 7.93 7.46 -14.86
C ALA A 237 9.38 7.64 -14.36
N LEU A 238 10.01 8.76 -14.70
CA LEU A 238 11.37 9.08 -14.23
C LEU A 238 11.46 9.14 -12.70
N VAL A 239 10.44 9.67 -12.02
CA VAL A 239 10.39 9.71 -10.54
C VAL A 239 10.14 8.32 -9.94
N ILE A 240 9.25 7.53 -10.55
CA ILE A 240 8.95 6.15 -10.14
C ILE A 240 10.19 5.25 -10.30
N ASN A 241 10.98 5.49 -11.34
CA ASN A 241 12.23 4.79 -11.65
C ASN A 241 13.43 5.31 -10.85
N ARG A 242 13.24 6.31 -9.99
CA ARG A 242 14.30 6.95 -9.19
C ARG A 242 15.37 7.68 -10.02
N GLU A 243 15.07 7.99 -11.28
CA GLU A 243 15.94 8.80 -12.15
C GLU A 243 15.82 10.30 -11.82
N ILE A 244 14.68 10.70 -11.26
CA ILE A 244 14.47 12.00 -10.61
C ILE A 244 14.09 11.75 -9.15
N ILE A 245 14.84 12.35 -8.22
CA ILE A 245 14.62 12.22 -6.78
C ILE A 245 13.91 13.48 -6.28
N LEU A 246 12.73 13.30 -5.67
CA LEU A 246 11.94 14.39 -5.09
C LEU A 246 11.91 14.29 -3.56
N LYS A 247 11.79 15.43 -2.89
CA LYS A 247 11.46 15.50 -1.45
C LYS A 247 9.99 15.13 -1.24
N MET A 248 9.72 13.84 -1.13
CA MET A 248 8.35 13.31 -1.10
C MET A 248 7.54 13.76 0.12
N GLU A 249 8.19 14.26 1.17
CA GLU A 249 7.57 14.77 2.39
C GLU A 249 6.89 16.14 2.21
N LYS A 250 7.15 16.85 1.09
CA LYS A 250 6.49 18.10 0.70
C LYS A 250 5.58 17.86 -0.50
N PRO A 251 4.44 18.59 -0.64
CA PRO A 251 3.63 18.51 -1.85
C PRO A 251 4.47 18.77 -3.11
N ILE A 252 4.28 17.94 -4.15
CA ILE A 252 4.95 18.17 -5.45
C ILE A 252 4.36 19.42 -6.09
N ASN A 253 5.19 20.42 -6.34
CA ASN A 253 4.83 21.63 -7.07
C ASN A 253 5.66 21.75 -8.35
N LEU A 254 5.02 21.53 -9.50
CA LEU A 254 5.66 21.56 -10.81
C LEU A 254 6.02 22.98 -11.28
N SER A 255 5.62 24.01 -10.54
CA SER A 255 5.92 25.42 -10.85
C SER A 255 7.07 25.98 -10.02
N GLU A 256 7.53 25.26 -8.99
CA GLU A 256 8.66 25.70 -8.17
C GLU A 256 10.00 25.58 -8.93
N PRO A 257 10.95 26.51 -8.71
CA PRO A 257 12.29 26.39 -9.27
C PRO A 257 12.93 25.07 -8.85
N ARG A 258 13.58 24.38 -9.80
CA ARG A 258 14.29 23.13 -9.49
C ARG A 258 15.50 23.45 -8.61
N GLU A 259 15.60 22.82 -7.43
CA GLU A 259 16.81 22.92 -6.61
C GLU A 259 17.98 22.31 -7.42
N LYS A 260 19.02 23.12 -7.70
CA LYS A 260 20.19 22.67 -8.49
C LYS A 260 21.03 21.60 -7.78
N ASP A 261 20.88 21.46 -6.46
CA ASP A 261 21.68 20.57 -5.62
C ASP A 261 20.85 19.43 -5.02
N GLY A 262 21.07 18.21 -5.52
CA GLY A 262 20.38 17.02 -5.02
C GLY A 262 20.85 15.69 -5.62
N LEU A 263 22.17 15.45 -5.64
CA LEU A 263 22.82 14.16 -5.89
C LEU A 263 22.60 13.54 -7.29
N TRP A 264 23.21 14.18 -8.30
CA TRP A 264 23.38 13.61 -9.64
C TRP A 264 24.65 12.74 -9.72
N HIS A 265 24.68 11.62 -9.00
CA HIS A 265 25.57 10.53 -9.37
C HIS A 265 24.77 9.39 -9.97
N ARG A 266 24.86 9.31 -11.30
CA ARG A 266 24.77 8.07 -12.05
C ARG A 266 25.44 6.95 -11.24
N LYS A 267 24.65 5.99 -10.74
CA LYS A 267 25.17 4.64 -10.50
C LYS A 267 25.38 4.01 -11.87
N TYR A 268 26.56 4.23 -12.46
CA TYR A 268 27.12 3.32 -13.45
C TYR A 268 28.44 2.80 -12.87
N MET A 269 28.33 1.70 -12.14
CA MET A 269 29.11 0.48 -12.35
C MET A 269 28.16 -0.69 -12.10
#